data_AF-A0A0F9V006-F1
#
_entry.id   AF-A0A0F9V006-F1
#
_cell.length_a   1.000
_cell.length_b   1.000
_cell.length_c   1.000
_cell.angle_alpha   90.00
_cell.angle_beta   90.00
_cell.angle_gamma   90.00
#
_symmetry.space_group_name_H-M   'P 1'
#
loop_
_entity.id
_entity.type
_entity.pdbx_description
1 polymer ?
#
loop_
_entity_poly.entity_id
_entity_poly.type
_entity_poly.pdbx_seq_one_letter_code
_entity_poly.pdbx_strand_id
1 'polypeptide(L)' 'MVGLNTGSISMEVAPFGGMKQSGLGREGARQGLDEYLEGKAFHMGGLN' A
#
# COMPACT_ATOMS: atom_id res chain seq x y z
N MET A 1 -10.50 -7.15 -0.78
CA MET A 1 -9.98 -8.21 -1.68
C MET A 1 -11.16 -8.94 -2.29
N VAL A 2 -11.13 -9.25 -3.59
CA VAL A 2 -12.20 -9.96 -4.31
C VAL A 2 -11.55 -10.92 -5.30
N GLY A 3 -11.93 -12.20 -5.26
CA GLY A 3 -11.57 -13.18 -6.28
C GLY A 3 -12.73 -13.36 -7.26
N LEU A 4 -12.43 -13.48 -8.56
CA LEU A 4 -13.40 -13.80 -9.60
C LEU A 4 -13.08 -15.17 -10.18
N ASN A 5 -13.99 -16.14 -10.05
CA ASN A 5 -13.83 -17.52 -10.53
C ASN A 5 -12.58 -18.26 -9.99
N THR A 6 -11.97 -17.77 -8.92
CA THR A 6 -10.86 -18.40 -8.21
C THR A 6 -10.96 -18.12 -6.71
N GLY A 7 -10.56 -19.10 -5.89
CA GLY A 7 -10.37 -18.94 -4.44
C GLY A 7 -8.93 -18.59 -4.04
N SER A 8 -7.97 -18.77 -4.95
CA SER A 8 -6.56 -18.46 -4.73
C SER A 8 -6.26 -17.06 -5.22
N ILE A 9 -6.15 -16.12 -4.28
CA ILE A 9 -5.86 -14.71 -4.59
C ILE A 9 -4.52 -14.22 -4.02
N SER A 10 -3.93 -14.95 -3.06
CA SER A 10 -2.69 -14.58 -2.36
C SER A 10 -1.50 -14.46 -3.31
N MET A 11 -0.96 -13.24 -3.45
CA MET A 11 0.22 -12.94 -4.26
C MET A 11 0.94 -11.70 -3.69
N GLU A 12 2.26 -11.66 -3.80
CA GLU A 12 3.10 -10.59 -3.25
C GLU A 12 2.93 -9.25 -3.98
N VAL A 13 2.52 -9.30 -5.25
CA VAL A 13 2.38 -8.11 -6.11
C VAL A 13 1.02 -7.42 -6.00
N ALA A 14 0.03 -8.03 -5.32
CA ALA A 14 -1.27 -7.41 -5.09
C ALA A 14 -1.35 -6.84 -3.66
N PRO A 15 -2.05 -5.71 -3.44
CA PRO A 15 -2.17 -5.14 -2.12
C PRO A 15 -3.18 -5.94 -1.27
N PHE A 16 -2.73 -6.48 -0.15
CA PHE A 16 -3.53 -7.25 0.82
C PHE A 16 -3.95 -6.37 1.99
N GLY A 17 -5.18 -6.52 2.46
CA GLY A 17 -5.67 -5.80 3.64
C GLY A 17 -7.19 -5.70 3.75
N GLY A 18 -7.65 -5.30 4.93
CA GLY A 18 -9.06 -5.21 5.30
C GLY A 18 -9.73 -3.88 4.99
N MET A 19 -11.03 -3.80 5.25
CA MET A 19 -11.78 -2.55 5.29
C MET A 19 -12.58 -2.52 6.60
N LYS A 20 -12.85 -1.32 7.14
CA LYS A 20 -13.61 -1.13 8.39
C LYS A 20 -12.91 -1.81 9.58
N GLN A 21 -13.64 -2.60 10.37
CA GLN A 21 -13.11 -3.32 11.52
C GLN A 21 -12.15 -4.46 11.14
N SER A 22 -12.06 -4.84 9.87
CA SER A 22 -11.11 -5.87 9.41
C SER A 22 -9.67 -5.35 9.30
N GLY A 23 -9.43 -4.06 9.57
CA GLY A 23 -8.10 -3.45 9.59
C GLY A 23 -7.96 -2.23 8.70
N LEU A 24 -6.84 -1.52 8.90
CA LEU A 24 -6.40 -0.37 8.11
C LEU A 24 -5.05 -0.68 7.47
N GLY A 25 -4.70 0.04 6.41
CA GLY A 25 -3.45 -0.12 5.68
C GLY A 25 -3.45 -1.28 4.68
N ARG A 26 -2.31 -1.47 4.00
CA ARG A 26 -2.09 -2.55 3.02
C ARG A 26 -0.69 -3.17 3.14
N GLU A 27 -0.60 -4.46 2.87
CA GLU A 27 0.66 -5.20 2.74
C GLU A 27 0.88 -5.65 1.29
N GLY A 28 2.14 -5.89 0.92
CA GLY A 28 2.52 -6.30 -0.44
C GLY A 28 2.33 -5.20 -1.48
N ALA A 29 2.59 -5.53 -2.75
CA ALA A 29 2.55 -4.60 -3.88
C ALA A 29 3.38 -3.32 -3.66
N ARG A 30 3.04 -2.27 -4.41
CA ARG A 30 3.67 -0.96 -4.27
C ARG A 30 3.25 -0.24 -2.98
N GLN A 31 2.00 -0.42 -2.56
CA GLN A 31 1.42 0.24 -1.40
C GLN A 31 2.00 -0.28 -0.08
N GLY A 32 2.49 -1.52 -0.02
CA GLY A 32 3.00 -2.11 1.21
C GLY A 32 4.21 -1.38 1.79
N LEU A 33 5.03 -0.75 0.96
CA LEU A 33 6.17 0.04 1.44
C LEU A 33 5.74 1.37 2.08
N ASP A 34 4.59 1.92 1.64
CA ASP A 34 4.08 3.20 2.14
C ASP A 34 3.68 3.12 3.62
N GLU A 35 3.37 1.92 4.16
CA GLU A 35 3.10 1.72 5.59
C GLU A 35 4.34 1.88 6.49
N TYR A 36 5.54 1.85 5.90
CA TYR A 36 6.82 1.90 6.61
C TYR A 36 7.63 3.17 6.33
N LEU A 37 7.14 4.04 5.43
CA LEU A 37 7.82 5.26 5.03
C LEU A 37 7.02 6.50 5.43
N GLU A 38 7.72 7.57 5.80
CA GLU A 38 7.10 8.88 6.00
C GLU A 38 7.39 9.80 4.82
N GLY A 39 6.33 10.35 4.23
CA GLY A 39 6.44 11.39 3.22
C GLY A 39 7.04 12.66 3.82
N LYS A 40 8.15 13.13 3.24
CA LYS A 40 8.83 14.37 3.67
C LYS A 40 8.87 15.37 2.52
N ALA A 41 8.29 16.54 2.73
CA ALA A 41 8.41 17.64 1.79
C ALA A 41 9.73 18.39 2.01
N PHE A 42 10.51 18.55 0.95
CA PHE A 42 11.77 19.29 0.97
C PHE A 42 11.69 20.47 0.01
N HIS A 43 11.88 21.68 0.54
CA HIS A 43 11.84 22.92 -0.24
C HIS A 43 13.25 23.51 -0.27
N MET A 44 13.88 23.51 -1.45
CA MET A 44 15.17 24.15 -1.65
C MET A 44 14.98 25.59 -2.14
N GLY A 45 15.43 26.55 -1.33
CA GLY A 45 15.60 27.95 -1.76
C GLY A 45 16.95 28.18 -2.44
N GLY A 46 17.12 29.33 -3.08
CA GLY A 46 18.42 29.75 -3.65
C GLY A 46 18.76 29.21 -5.03
N LEU A 47 17.76 28.81 -5.82
CA LEU A 47 17.95 28.56 -7.25
C LEU A 47 18.10 29.93 -7.95
N ASN A 48 19.34 30.27 -8.33
CA ASN A 48 19.66 31.46 -9.12
C ASN A 48 19.11 31.35 -10.54
#